data_AF-A0A6J2JKV5-F1
#
_entry.id   AF-A0A6J2JKV5-F1
#
_cell.length_a   1.000
_cell.length_b   1.000
_cell.length_c   1.000
_cell.angle_alpha   90.00
_cell.angle_beta   90.00
_cell.angle_gamma   90.00
#
_symmetry.space_group_name_H-M   'P 1'
#
loop_
_entity.id
_entity.type
_entity.pdbx_description
1 polymer ?
#
loop_
_entity_poly.entity_id
_entity_poly.type
_entity_poly.pdbx_seq_one_letter_code
_entity_poly.pdbx_strand_id
1 'polypeptide(L)'
;MPFLFSRRLMCRLMAINTGLINFYLLMSVSHEGLFTVALIINVMSWVFIEFRLLHVKDVKIIDCAFIEDTNEEKIGLQIERGITSQDFRRAFFFVLYIILAFFGTGNIASLNSFELRWVTCFITSFQPFLITTLILMKTLSPFLIVGCAFRSVQFVTKAPLGCLNIIVLIYSNIMGLQLLFYVRNNGSWLEIGTSISQFVIVQVITLFIVLINQIAKTMTDFSIYNFANQILEKRKKSV
;
A
#
# COMPACT_ATOMS: atom_id res chain seq x y z
N MET A 1 0.96 -19.24 0.04
CA MET A 1 1.69 -18.68 1.21
C MET A 1 2.81 -17.76 0.72
N PRO A 2 2.61 -16.43 0.77
CA PRO A 2 3.56 -15.44 0.22
C PRO A 2 4.91 -15.38 0.94
N PHE A 3 5.00 -15.97 2.13
CA PHE A 3 6.21 -15.98 2.95
C PHE A 3 7.16 -17.16 2.68
N LEU A 4 6.74 -18.14 1.87
CA LEU A 4 7.54 -19.33 1.50
C LEU A 4 8.27 -19.17 0.16
N PHE A 5 7.95 -18.13 -0.62
CA PHE A 5 8.51 -17.93 -1.95
C PHE A 5 9.83 -17.15 -1.94
N SER A 6 10.67 -17.49 -2.93
CA SER A 6 12.03 -17.00 -3.20
C SER A 6 12.26 -15.50 -2.96
N ARG A 7 13.51 -15.13 -2.59
CA ARG A 7 13.97 -13.76 -2.25
C ARG A 7 13.75 -12.70 -3.34
N ARG A 8 13.36 -13.11 -4.56
CA ARG A 8 13.12 -12.23 -5.72
C ARG A 8 11.92 -11.33 -5.47
N LEU A 9 12.14 -10.01 -5.61
CA LEU A 9 11.16 -8.97 -5.33
C LEU A 9 9.84 -9.14 -6.11
N MET A 10 9.92 -9.51 -7.40
CA MET A 10 8.72 -9.74 -8.22
C MET A 10 7.92 -10.98 -7.79
N CYS A 11 8.59 -12.09 -7.50
CA CYS A 11 7.92 -13.31 -7.05
C CYS A 11 7.21 -13.08 -5.71
N ARG A 12 7.85 -12.35 -4.80
CA ARG A 12 7.25 -11.99 -3.50
C ARG A 12 6.06 -11.05 -3.65
N LEU A 13 6.19 -10.02 -4.49
CA LEU A 13 5.10 -9.07 -4.76
C LEU A 13 3.89 -9.77 -5.40
N MET A 14 4.11 -10.63 -6.39
CA MET A 14 3.05 -11.42 -7.01
C MET A 14 2.40 -12.37 -6.01
N ALA A 15 3.17 -12.99 -5.11
CA ALA A 15 2.60 -13.87 -4.09
C ALA A 15 1.76 -13.11 -3.07
N ILE A 16 2.19 -11.91 -2.63
CA ILE A 16 1.42 -11.05 -1.73
C ILE A 16 0.12 -10.59 -2.42
N ASN A 17 0.22 -10.09 -3.65
CA ASN A 17 -0.95 -9.66 -4.44
C ASN A 17 -1.93 -10.83 -4.67
N THR A 18 -1.42 -12.03 -4.92
CA THR A 18 -2.25 -13.25 -5.07
C THR A 18 -2.91 -13.65 -3.74
N GLY A 19 -2.25 -13.45 -2.59
CA GLY A 19 -2.87 -13.67 -1.28
C GLY A 19 -4.01 -12.68 -1.01
N LEU A 20 -3.74 -11.39 -1.24
CA LEU A 20 -4.70 -10.31 -1.01
C LEU A 20 -5.89 -10.36 -1.96
N ILE A 21 -5.68 -10.73 -3.24
CA ILE A 21 -6.76 -10.84 -4.22
C ILE A 21 -7.70 -12.01 -3.89
N ASN A 22 -7.15 -13.18 -3.50
CA ASN A 22 -7.98 -14.33 -3.13
C ASN A 22 -8.86 -14.00 -1.92
N PHE A 23 -8.28 -13.32 -0.91
CA PHE A 23 -9.02 -12.85 0.25
C PHE A 23 -10.09 -11.81 -0.11
N TYR A 24 -9.78 -10.87 -0.99
CA TYR A 24 -10.74 -9.85 -1.45
C TYR A 24 -11.89 -10.46 -2.27
N LEU A 25 -11.58 -11.40 -3.17
CA LEU A 25 -12.57 -12.09 -4.01
C LEU A 25 -13.54 -12.93 -3.20
N LEU A 26 -13.08 -13.61 -2.15
CA LEU A 26 -13.95 -14.35 -1.22
C LEU A 26 -15.00 -13.44 -0.57
N MET A 27 -14.66 -12.19 -0.29
CA MET A 27 -15.55 -11.20 0.32
C MET A 27 -16.27 -10.30 -0.69
N SER A 28 -16.15 -10.57 -1.99
CA SER A 28 -16.78 -9.79 -3.05
C SER A 28 -17.90 -10.58 -3.72
N VAL A 29 -19.06 -9.96 -3.90
CA VAL A 29 -20.26 -10.62 -4.44
C VAL A 29 -20.44 -10.37 -5.94
N SER A 30 -19.73 -9.42 -6.56
CA SER A 30 -19.86 -9.14 -8.00
C SER A 30 -18.73 -8.26 -8.59
N HIS A 31 -19.09 -7.10 -9.15
CA HIS A 31 -18.27 -6.21 -9.96
C HIS A 31 -17.11 -5.55 -9.20
N GLU A 32 -17.21 -5.43 -7.86
CA GLU A 32 -16.12 -4.93 -7.02
C GLU A 32 -14.83 -5.75 -7.16
N GLY A 33 -14.95 -7.07 -7.41
CA GLY A 33 -13.79 -7.95 -7.62
C GLY A 33 -12.98 -7.59 -8.87
N LEU A 34 -13.65 -7.18 -9.95
CA LEU A 34 -13.01 -6.79 -11.21
C LEU A 34 -12.16 -5.54 -11.04
N PHE A 35 -12.62 -4.57 -10.23
CA PHE A 35 -11.84 -3.38 -9.93
C PHE A 35 -10.50 -3.73 -9.27
N THR A 36 -10.50 -4.61 -8.26
CA THR A 36 -9.27 -5.01 -7.58
C THR A 36 -8.31 -5.75 -8.50
N VAL A 37 -8.82 -6.61 -9.39
CA VAL A 37 -8.00 -7.28 -10.43
C VAL A 37 -7.38 -6.25 -11.37
N ALA A 38 -8.17 -5.31 -11.89
CA ALA A 38 -7.70 -4.25 -12.77
C ALA A 38 -6.66 -3.36 -12.07
N LEU A 39 -6.87 -3.04 -10.79
CA LEU A 39 -5.93 -2.27 -9.98
C LEU A 39 -4.60 -3.01 -9.82
N ILE A 40 -4.61 -4.32 -9.55
CA ILE A 40 -3.38 -5.13 -9.48
C ILE A 40 -2.64 -5.10 -10.82
N ILE A 41 -3.33 -5.27 -11.94
CA ILE A 41 -2.70 -5.24 -13.28
C ILE A 41 -2.05 -3.86 -13.52
N ASN A 42 -2.76 -2.76 -13.25
CA ASN A 42 -2.24 -1.41 -13.42
C ASN A 42 -1.02 -1.15 -12.53
N VAL A 43 -1.11 -1.50 -11.25
CA VAL A 43 -0.01 -1.31 -10.29
C VAL A 43 1.21 -2.16 -10.68
N MET A 44 1.01 -3.42 -11.10
CA MET A 44 2.11 -4.26 -11.59
C MET A 44 2.72 -3.70 -12.88
N SER A 45 1.91 -3.16 -13.80
CA SER A 45 2.41 -2.49 -15.00
C SER A 45 3.26 -1.27 -14.66
N TRP A 46 2.86 -0.50 -13.64
CA TRP A 46 3.63 0.63 -13.14
C TRP A 46 4.99 0.20 -12.57
N VAL A 47 5.03 -0.84 -11.73
CA VAL A 47 6.32 -1.37 -11.22
C VAL A 47 7.20 -1.85 -12.38
N PHE A 48 6.64 -2.52 -13.40
CA PHE A 48 7.39 -2.97 -14.57
C PHE A 48 7.95 -1.82 -15.41
N ILE A 49 7.16 -0.76 -15.61
CA ILE A 49 7.60 0.45 -16.32
C ILE A 49 8.72 1.15 -15.56
N GLU A 50 8.60 1.32 -14.24
CA GLU A 50 9.66 1.90 -13.41
C GLU A 50 10.93 1.06 -13.47
N PHE A 51 10.80 -0.26 -13.45
CA PHE A 51 11.93 -1.16 -13.60
C PHE A 51 12.63 -0.97 -14.97
N ARG A 52 11.87 -0.90 -16.06
CA ARG A 52 12.41 -0.67 -17.41
C ARG A 52 13.08 0.69 -17.54
N LEU A 53 12.54 1.72 -16.90
CA LEU A 53 13.07 3.08 -16.95
C LEU A 53 14.36 3.26 -16.13
N LEU A 54 14.56 2.44 -15.10
CA LEU A 54 15.80 2.39 -14.31
C LEU A 54 16.97 1.74 -15.04
N HIS A 55 16.74 1.09 -16.19
CA HIS A 55 17.76 0.35 -16.95
C HIS A 55 18.71 1.26 -17.74
N VAL A 56 19.26 2.30 -17.10
CA VAL A 56 20.50 2.95 -17.53
C VAL A 56 21.65 2.14 -16.94
N LYS A 57 22.11 1.14 -17.71
CA LYS A 57 23.28 0.25 -17.52
C LYS A 57 23.14 -0.94 -16.54
N ASP A 58 22.95 -2.12 -17.14
CA ASP A 58 23.47 -3.44 -16.72
C ASP A 58 23.14 -4.05 -15.34
N VAL A 59 21.87 -4.20 -14.97
CA VAL A 59 21.47 -5.22 -13.97
C VAL A 59 20.18 -5.93 -14.38
N LYS A 60 20.20 -7.27 -14.42
CA LYS A 60 19.04 -8.11 -14.78
C LYS A 60 18.03 -8.14 -13.62
N ILE A 61 16.74 -8.02 -13.98
CA ILE A 61 15.52 -8.03 -13.12
C ILE A 61 15.43 -9.22 -12.15
N ILE A 62 16.20 -10.27 -12.43
CA ILE A 62 16.07 -11.59 -11.82
C ILE A 62 16.95 -11.72 -10.56
N ASP A 63 17.94 -10.83 -10.40
CA ASP A 63 18.97 -10.93 -9.36
C ASP A 63 18.75 -9.96 -8.19
N CYS A 64 17.81 -9.01 -8.29
CA CYS A 64 17.45 -8.14 -7.17
C CYS A 64 16.60 -8.89 -6.13
N ALA A 65 17.28 -9.36 -5.07
CA ALA A 65 16.69 -9.93 -3.87
C ALA A 65 16.43 -8.84 -2.82
N PHE A 66 15.39 -8.99 -1.99
CA PHE A 66 15.10 -8.04 -0.90
C PHE A 66 16.18 -7.94 0.19
N ILE A 67 17.24 -8.75 0.13
CA ILE A 67 18.30 -8.82 1.13
C ILE A 67 19.58 -9.33 0.45
N GLU A 68 20.57 -8.46 0.30
CA GLU A 68 21.99 -8.79 0.41
C GLU A 68 22.67 -7.61 1.11
N ASP A 69 22.62 -7.60 2.44
CA ASP A 69 23.59 -6.87 3.27
C ASP A 69 24.08 -7.87 4.31
N THR A 70 25.07 -8.66 3.93
CA THR A 70 25.95 -9.28 4.91
C THR A 70 27.11 -8.32 5.08
N ASN A 71 27.23 -7.78 6.29
CA ASN A 71 28.31 -6.97 6.87
C ASN A 71 27.90 -5.52 7.18
N GLU A 72 27.38 -5.39 8.40
CA GLU A 72 27.60 -4.31 9.37
C GLU A 72 28.25 -3.03 8.84
N GLU A 73 27.48 -1.94 8.75
CA GLU A 73 27.77 -0.68 9.45
C GLU A 73 26.59 0.32 9.33
N LYS A 74 26.06 0.73 10.50
CA LYS A 74 25.44 2.03 10.79
C LYS A 74 24.12 2.41 10.12
N ILE A 75 23.05 2.14 10.87
CA ILE A 75 22.03 3.10 11.33
C ILE A 75 22.25 4.56 10.86
N GLY A 76 21.28 5.06 10.08
CA GLY A 76 21.00 6.50 9.94
C GLY A 76 21.70 7.21 8.79
N LEU A 77 20.92 7.67 7.80
CA LEU A 77 21.27 8.74 6.85
C LEU A 77 22.45 8.44 5.89
N GLN A 78 22.26 7.52 4.95
CA GLN A 78 23.00 7.56 3.68
C GLN A 78 22.18 8.36 2.65
N ILE A 79 22.23 9.68 2.81
CA ILE A 79 21.83 10.67 1.81
C ILE A 79 23.02 10.81 0.85
N GLU A 80 23.12 9.97 -0.17
CA GLU A 80 24.08 10.17 -1.27
C GLU A 80 23.43 9.99 -2.66
N ARG A 81 22.14 10.25 -2.75
CA ARG A 81 21.48 10.53 -4.03
C ARG A 81 20.62 11.78 -3.89
N GLY A 82 20.93 12.80 -4.68
CA GLY A 82 20.12 14.02 -4.74
C GLY A 82 18.69 13.71 -5.16
N ILE A 83 17.72 14.41 -4.58
CA ILE A 83 16.31 14.31 -4.94
C ILE A 83 16.20 14.60 -6.44
N THR A 84 15.75 13.61 -7.21
CA THR A 84 15.62 13.74 -8.67
C THR A 84 14.16 14.00 -9.01
N SER A 85 13.88 14.69 -10.12
CA SER A 85 12.50 14.89 -10.62
C SER A 85 11.71 13.57 -10.77
N GLN A 86 12.41 12.46 -11.00
CA GLN A 86 11.83 11.11 -11.06
C GLN A 86 11.15 10.69 -9.74
N ASP A 87 11.63 11.15 -8.60
CA ASP A 87 11.10 10.80 -7.28
C ASP A 87 9.75 11.50 -7.02
N PHE A 88 9.61 12.74 -7.49
CA PHE A 88 8.33 13.46 -7.49
C PHE A 88 7.29 12.77 -8.37
N ARG A 89 7.68 12.32 -9.57
CA ARG A 89 6.79 11.59 -10.49
C ARG A 89 6.27 10.29 -9.85
N ARG A 90 7.15 9.53 -9.17
CA ARG A 90 6.76 8.28 -8.48
C ARG A 90 5.83 8.54 -7.30
N ALA A 91 6.13 9.56 -6.49
CA ALA A 91 5.28 9.96 -5.38
C ALA A 91 3.87 10.38 -5.87
N PHE A 92 3.81 11.11 -6.99
CA PHE A 92 2.55 11.49 -7.62
C PHE A 92 1.72 10.27 -8.05
N PHE A 93 2.33 9.30 -8.77
CA PHE A 93 1.64 8.07 -9.16
C PHE A 93 1.15 7.27 -7.95
N PHE A 94 1.93 7.22 -6.87
CA PHE A 94 1.50 6.56 -5.64
C PHE A 94 0.26 7.22 -5.03
N VAL A 95 0.27 8.55 -4.86
CA VAL A 95 -0.88 9.30 -4.34
C VAL A 95 -2.11 9.09 -5.23
N LEU A 96 -1.92 9.12 -6.56
CA LEU A 96 -2.99 8.84 -7.52
C LEU A 96 -3.58 7.44 -7.33
N TYR A 97 -2.75 6.40 -7.21
CA TYR A 97 -3.23 5.03 -7.00
C TYR A 97 -3.94 4.84 -5.66
N ILE A 98 -3.52 5.55 -4.60
CA ILE A 98 -4.22 5.52 -3.30
C ILE A 98 -5.60 6.18 -3.43
N ILE A 99 -5.69 7.33 -4.11
CA ILE A 99 -6.97 8.00 -4.37
C ILE A 99 -7.87 7.10 -5.25
N LEU A 100 -7.31 6.47 -6.27
CA LEU A 100 -8.02 5.52 -7.12
C LEU A 100 -8.53 4.31 -6.32
N ALA A 101 -7.72 3.74 -5.43
CA ALA A 101 -8.13 2.65 -4.53
C ALA A 101 -9.25 3.08 -3.59
N PHE A 102 -9.19 4.32 -3.07
CA PHE A 102 -10.24 4.87 -2.22
C PHE A 102 -11.57 5.04 -2.97
N PHE A 103 -11.55 5.59 -4.19
CA PHE A 103 -12.78 5.75 -4.97
C PHE A 103 -13.31 4.44 -5.54
N GLY A 104 -12.43 3.55 -6.01
CA GLY A 104 -12.86 2.29 -6.61
C GLY A 104 -13.29 1.23 -5.59
N THR A 105 -12.98 1.42 -4.30
CA THR A 105 -13.66 0.65 -3.24
C THR A 105 -15.12 1.08 -3.03
N GLY A 106 -15.55 2.19 -3.64
CA GLY A 106 -16.94 2.55 -3.99
C GLY A 106 -17.90 2.81 -2.84
N ASN A 107 -17.80 2.06 -1.75
CA ASN A 107 -18.75 2.04 -0.65
C ASN A 107 -18.42 3.04 0.47
N ILE A 108 -17.21 3.62 0.51
CA ILE A 108 -16.78 4.49 1.63
C ILE A 108 -17.34 5.92 1.53
N ALA A 109 -17.69 6.39 0.33
CA ALA A 109 -18.16 7.76 0.13
C ALA A 109 -19.54 8.02 0.74
N SER A 110 -20.36 6.98 0.97
CA SER A 110 -21.55 7.09 1.80
C SER A 110 -21.70 5.83 2.65
N LEU A 111 -21.52 5.97 3.96
CA LEU A 111 -21.72 4.88 4.93
C LEU A 111 -23.08 4.18 4.76
N ASN A 112 -24.07 4.89 4.22
CA ASN A 112 -25.41 4.40 3.94
C ASN A 112 -25.50 3.47 2.70
N SER A 113 -24.49 3.46 1.82
CA SER A 113 -24.44 2.59 0.64
C SER A 113 -23.69 1.28 0.87
N PHE A 114 -23.07 1.08 2.04
CA PHE A 114 -22.34 -0.14 2.37
C PHE A 114 -23.28 -1.35 2.46
N GLU A 115 -23.36 -2.09 1.36
CA GLU A 115 -24.07 -3.36 1.28
C GLU A 115 -23.26 -4.45 2.03
N LEU A 116 -23.73 -4.85 3.22
CA LEU A 116 -23.10 -5.88 4.06
C LEU A 116 -23.50 -7.32 3.67
N ARG A 117 -24.14 -7.53 2.51
CA ARG A 117 -24.61 -8.86 2.06
C ARG A 117 -23.49 -9.90 2.04
N TRP A 118 -22.29 -9.50 1.61
CA TRP A 118 -21.12 -10.38 1.60
C TRP A 118 -20.68 -10.84 2.99
N VAL A 119 -20.94 -10.05 4.04
CA VAL A 119 -20.61 -10.43 5.43
C VAL A 119 -21.50 -11.57 5.90
N THR A 120 -22.76 -11.56 5.50
CA THR A 120 -23.74 -12.59 5.90
C THR A 120 -23.41 -13.98 5.35
N CYS A 121 -22.58 -14.07 4.29
CA CYS A 121 -22.06 -15.35 3.81
C CYS A 121 -21.03 -15.99 4.77
N PHE A 122 -20.34 -15.19 5.59
CA PHE A 122 -19.32 -15.68 6.52
C PHE A 122 -19.83 -15.82 7.95
N ILE A 123 -20.76 -14.95 8.34
CA ILE A 123 -21.25 -14.87 9.71
C ILE A 123 -22.78 -14.81 9.68
N THR A 124 -23.41 -15.85 10.23
CA THR A 124 -24.87 -15.96 10.34
C THR A 124 -25.41 -15.34 11.64
N SER A 125 -24.57 -15.16 12.65
CA SER A 125 -24.94 -14.62 13.97
C SER A 125 -24.36 -13.22 14.18
N PHE A 126 -25.15 -12.28 14.68
CA PHE A 126 -24.70 -10.90 14.84
C PHE A 126 -23.55 -10.77 15.84
N GLN A 127 -22.32 -10.66 15.32
CA GLN A 127 -21.11 -10.41 16.10
C GLN A 127 -20.45 -9.11 15.59
N PRO A 128 -20.76 -7.94 16.19
CA PRO A 128 -20.41 -6.63 15.64
C PRO A 128 -18.90 -6.43 15.49
N PHE A 129 -18.09 -7.01 16.40
CA PHE A 129 -16.63 -6.95 16.31
C PHE A 129 -16.11 -7.68 15.07
N LEU A 130 -16.58 -8.90 14.79
CA LEU A 130 -16.13 -9.67 13.64
C LEU A 130 -16.58 -9.07 12.32
N ILE A 131 -17.83 -8.57 12.26
CA ILE A 131 -18.36 -7.84 11.10
C ILE A 131 -17.48 -6.63 10.80
N THR A 132 -17.16 -5.83 11.83
CA THR A 132 -16.30 -4.65 11.69
C THR A 132 -14.89 -5.04 11.25
N THR A 133 -14.30 -6.08 11.82
CA THR A 133 -12.97 -6.57 11.41
C THR A 133 -12.95 -7.02 9.95
N LEU A 134 -13.97 -7.74 9.48
CA LEU A 134 -14.06 -8.16 8.09
C LEU A 134 -14.17 -6.97 7.13
N ILE A 135 -14.96 -5.96 7.49
CA ILE A 135 -15.08 -4.71 6.71
C ILE A 135 -13.73 -4.00 6.64
N LEU A 136 -13.05 -3.83 7.78
CA LEU A 136 -11.72 -3.22 7.83
C LEU A 136 -10.70 -4.00 6.98
N MET A 137 -10.69 -5.33 7.06
CA MET A 137 -9.76 -6.14 6.27
C MET A 137 -10.06 -6.06 4.77
N LYS A 138 -11.34 -6.00 4.37
CA LYS A 138 -11.74 -5.79 2.97
C LYS A 138 -11.32 -4.41 2.46
N THR A 139 -11.53 -3.35 3.24
CA THR A 139 -11.18 -1.98 2.84
C THR A 139 -9.68 -1.76 2.81
N LEU A 140 -8.90 -2.38 3.70
CA LEU A 140 -7.44 -2.26 3.74
C LEU A 140 -6.72 -2.99 2.59
N SER A 141 -7.29 -4.06 2.04
CA SER A 141 -6.67 -4.89 1.00
C SER A 141 -6.14 -4.10 -0.24
N PRO A 142 -6.95 -3.28 -0.94
CA PRO A 142 -6.47 -2.53 -2.11
C PRO A 142 -5.39 -1.51 -1.76
N PHE A 143 -5.47 -0.91 -0.57
CA PHE A 143 -4.42 0.00 -0.10
C PHE A 143 -3.10 -0.73 0.16
N LEU A 144 -3.15 -1.94 0.74
CA LEU A 144 -1.97 -2.76 0.96
C LEU A 144 -1.32 -3.20 -0.35
N ILE A 145 -2.11 -3.50 -1.39
CA ILE A 145 -1.59 -3.81 -2.74
C ILE A 145 -0.76 -2.63 -3.28
N VAL A 146 -1.32 -1.41 -3.24
CA VAL A 146 -0.63 -0.20 -3.69
C VAL A 146 0.61 0.09 -2.84
N GLY A 147 0.51 -0.05 -1.51
CA GLY A 147 1.62 0.12 -0.58
C GLY A 147 2.78 -0.84 -0.82
N CYS A 148 2.49 -2.13 -1.05
CA CYS A 148 3.50 -3.14 -1.35
C CYS A 148 4.20 -2.86 -2.70
N ALA A 149 3.46 -2.40 -3.69
CA ALA A 149 4.04 -2.02 -4.97
C ALA A 149 4.90 -0.75 -4.87
N PHE A 150 4.47 0.25 -4.11
CA PHE A 150 5.29 1.44 -3.84
C PHE A 150 6.59 1.08 -3.11
N ARG A 151 6.51 0.21 -2.10
CA ARG A 151 7.67 -0.34 -1.41
C ARG A 151 8.63 -1.05 -2.36
N SER A 152 8.09 -1.82 -3.31
CA SER A 152 8.85 -2.47 -4.38
C SER A 152 9.56 -1.44 -5.27
N VAL A 153 8.88 -0.39 -5.72
CA VAL A 153 9.48 0.70 -6.50
C VAL A 153 10.59 1.42 -5.71
N GLN A 154 10.38 1.69 -4.42
CA GLN A 154 11.40 2.29 -3.54
C GLN A 154 12.66 1.43 -3.47
N PHE A 155 12.49 0.12 -3.31
CA PHE A 155 13.61 -0.83 -3.25
C PHE A 155 14.38 -0.90 -4.58
N VAL A 156 13.68 -1.03 -5.71
CA VAL A 156 14.32 -1.10 -7.05
C VAL A 156 15.08 0.18 -7.38
N THR A 157 14.59 1.34 -6.93
CA THR A 157 15.22 2.64 -7.20
C THR A 157 16.45 2.92 -6.33
N LYS A 158 16.64 2.15 -5.23
CA LYS A 158 17.59 2.47 -4.14
C LYS A 158 17.41 3.89 -3.58
N ALA A 159 16.20 4.43 -3.66
CA ALA A 159 15.90 5.76 -3.13
C ALA A 159 15.80 5.69 -1.59
N PRO A 160 16.26 6.71 -0.86
CA PRO A 160 16.11 6.75 0.58
C PRO A 160 14.62 6.72 0.94
N LEU A 161 14.19 5.65 1.61
CA LEU A 161 12.79 5.38 1.98
C LEU A 161 12.12 6.58 2.66
N GLY A 162 12.88 7.29 3.51
CA GLY A 162 12.38 8.45 4.24
C GLY A 162 12.00 9.60 3.31
N CYS A 163 12.84 9.93 2.33
CA CYS A 163 12.61 11.09 1.47
C CYS A 163 11.38 10.90 0.58
N LEU A 164 11.20 9.72 -0.02
CA LEU A 164 10.01 9.45 -0.85
C LEU A 164 8.71 9.49 -0.03
N ASN A 165 8.73 8.95 1.19
CA ASN A 165 7.58 9.04 2.09
C ASN A 165 7.26 10.49 2.49
N ILE A 166 8.29 11.32 2.69
CA ILE A 166 8.12 12.76 2.95
C ILE A 166 7.52 13.47 1.74
N ILE A 167 8.00 13.20 0.52
CA ILE A 167 7.45 13.81 -0.70
C ILE A 167 5.98 13.45 -0.89
N VAL A 168 5.63 12.18 -0.67
CA VAL A 168 4.22 11.71 -0.69
C VAL A 168 3.39 12.49 0.34
N LEU A 169 3.89 12.65 1.56
CA LEU A 169 3.20 13.38 2.61
C LEU A 169 3.01 14.86 2.24
N ILE A 170 4.01 15.50 1.61
CA ILE A 170 3.89 16.87 1.10
C ILE A 170 2.76 16.96 0.06
N TYR A 171 2.73 16.05 -0.93
CA TYR A 171 1.66 16.03 -1.93
C TYR A 171 0.27 15.86 -1.30
N SER A 172 0.12 14.95 -0.34
CA SER A 172 -1.15 14.75 0.35
C SER A 172 -1.58 15.98 1.16
N ASN A 173 -0.64 16.67 1.82
CA ASN A 173 -0.95 17.92 2.54
C ASN A 173 -1.32 19.06 1.58
N ILE A 174 -0.66 19.19 0.43
CA ILE A 174 -1.03 20.17 -0.61
C ILE A 174 -2.46 19.90 -1.09
N MET A 175 -2.80 18.64 -1.37
CA MET A 175 -4.16 18.24 -1.74
C MET A 175 -5.18 18.59 -0.64
N GLY A 176 -4.85 18.32 0.62
CA GLY A 176 -5.69 18.65 1.77
C GLY A 176 -5.90 20.16 1.94
N LEU A 177 -4.84 20.97 1.77
CA LEU A 177 -4.94 22.43 1.81
C LEU A 177 -5.79 22.99 0.68
N GLN A 178 -5.64 22.45 -0.53
CA GLN A 178 -6.47 22.87 -1.66
C GLN A 178 -7.96 22.60 -1.41
N LEU A 179 -8.29 21.44 -0.82
CA LEU A 179 -9.65 21.11 -0.42
C LEU A 179 -10.15 21.98 0.73
N LEU A 180 -9.28 22.35 1.67
CA LEU A 180 -9.61 23.28 2.75
C LEU A 180 -10.05 24.64 2.20
N PHE A 181 -9.34 25.18 1.20
CA PHE A 181 -9.73 26.42 0.52
C PHE A 181 -10.99 26.27 -0.34
N TYR A 182 -11.33 25.06 -0.77
CA TYR A 182 -12.53 24.78 -1.54
C TYR A 182 -13.77 24.50 -0.66
N VAL A 183 -13.63 24.44 0.66
CA VAL A 183 -14.77 24.27 1.58
C VAL A 183 -15.75 25.43 1.40
N ARG A 184 -17.00 25.09 1.10
CA ARG A 184 -18.06 26.08 0.85
C ARG A 184 -18.72 26.46 2.17
N ASN A 185 -18.76 27.76 2.45
CA ASN A 185 -19.50 28.32 3.59
C ASN A 185 -20.92 28.81 3.22
N ASN A 186 -21.29 28.74 1.95
CA ASN A 186 -22.56 29.19 1.41
C ASN A 186 -23.19 28.08 0.55
N GLY A 187 -24.52 27.97 0.57
CA GLY A 187 -25.26 26.98 -0.22
C GLY A 187 -26.21 26.14 0.63
N SER A 188 -26.65 25.01 0.08
CA SER A 188 -27.49 24.05 0.81
C SER A 188 -26.70 23.37 1.94
N TRP A 189 -27.38 22.98 3.03
CA TRP A 189 -26.77 22.23 4.14
C TRP A 189 -26.08 20.93 3.66
N LEU A 190 -26.62 20.31 2.61
CA LEU A 190 -26.03 19.14 1.98
C LEU A 190 -24.68 19.48 1.31
N GLU A 191 -24.61 20.55 0.52
CA GLU A 191 -23.36 20.97 -0.13
C GLU A 191 -22.27 21.31 0.89
N ILE A 192 -22.63 22.04 1.95
CA ILE A 192 -21.71 22.36 3.05
C ILE A 192 -21.21 21.06 3.69
N GLY A 193 -22.12 20.15 4.04
CA GLY A 193 -21.76 18.85 4.63
C GLY A 193 -20.90 17.97 3.71
N THR A 194 -21.15 17.96 2.41
CA THR A 194 -20.35 17.18 1.45
C THR A 194 -18.93 17.74 1.29
N SER A 195 -18.77 19.06 1.25
CA SER A 195 -17.45 19.69 1.15
C SER A 195 -16.58 19.44 2.39
N ILE A 196 -17.17 19.51 3.59
CA ILE A 196 -16.51 19.19 4.85
C ILE A 196 -16.13 17.70 4.88
N SER A 197 -17.05 16.82 4.46
CA SER A 197 -16.81 15.37 4.44
C SER A 197 -15.66 15.01 3.51
N GLN A 198 -15.58 15.61 2.32
CA GLN A 198 -14.48 15.40 1.36
C GLN A 198 -13.13 15.83 1.93
N PHE A 199 -13.08 16.97 2.62
CA PHE A 199 -11.87 17.42 3.31
C PHE A 199 -11.42 16.42 4.38
N VAL A 200 -12.33 16.02 5.28
CA VAL A 200 -12.04 15.05 6.35
C VAL A 200 -11.55 13.71 5.77
N ILE A 201 -12.19 13.23 4.71
CA ILE A 201 -11.80 12.00 4.01
C ILE A 201 -10.34 12.07 3.55
N VAL A 202 -9.91 13.15 2.90
CA VAL A 202 -8.53 13.28 2.41
C VAL A 202 -7.50 13.36 3.54
N GLN A 203 -7.85 14.01 4.65
CA GLN A 203 -7.00 14.03 5.84
C GLN A 203 -6.87 12.64 6.47
N VAL A 204 -7.97 11.88 6.54
CA VAL A 204 -7.97 10.50 7.03
C VAL A 204 -7.15 9.59 6.11
N ILE A 205 -7.30 9.71 4.79
CA ILE A 205 -6.49 8.97 3.81
C ILE A 205 -4.99 9.26 4.00
N THR A 206 -4.63 10.52 4.27
CA THR A 206 -3.24 10.93 4.51
C THR A 206 -2.64 10.22 5.73
N LEU A 207 -3.41 10.08 6.82
CA LEU A 207 -2.99 9.29 7.99
C LEU A 207 -2.85 7.81 7.66
N PHE A 208 -3.81 7.25 6.91
CA PHE A 208 -3.76 5.86 6.47
C PHE A 208 -2.53 5.57 5.61
N ILE A 209 -2.12 6.47 4.71
CA ILE A 209 -0.92 6.30 3.87
C ILE A 209 0.33 5.99 4.72
N VAL A 210 0.51 6.69 5.83
CA VAL A 210 1.65 6.47 6.74
C VAL A 210 1.59 5.07 7.36
N LEU A 211 0.40 4.66 7.84
CA LEU A 211 0.17 3.33 8.40
C LEU A 211 0.41 2.23 7.37
N ILE A 212 -0.13 2.38 6.16
CA ILE A 212 0.02 1.43 5.06
C ILE A 212 1.50 1.29 4.68
N ASN A 213 2.25 2.39 4.60
CA ASN A 213 3.69 2.33 4.31
C ASN A 213 4.47 1.59 5.40
N GLN A 214 4.09 1.75 6.67
CA GLN A 214 4.70 1.01 7.76
C GLN A 214 4.36 -0.49 7.70
N ILE A 215 3.10 -0.83 7.42
CA ILE A 215 2.66 -2.23 7.25
C ILE A 215 3.32 -2.86 6.02
N ALA A 216 3.39 -2.14 4.90
CA ALA A 216 4.06 -2.62 3.69
C ALA A 216 5.55 -2.86 3.96
N LYS A 217 6.21 -1.97 4.71
CA LYS A 217 7.59 -2.19 5.14
C LYS A 217 7.73 -3.47 5.95
N THR A 218 6.92 -3.67 7.00
CA THR A 218 7.00 -4.88 7.82
C THR A 218 6.70 -6.14 7.00
N MET A 219 5.65 -6.14 6.16
CA MET A 219 5.29 -7.29 5.32
C MET A 219 6.38 -7.66 4.30
N THR A 220 7.14 -6.67 3.82
CA THR A 220 8.17 -6.88 2.80
C THR A 220 9.56 -7.12 3.39
N ASP A 221 9.83 -6.66 4.61
CA ASP A 221 11.09 -6.93 5.31
C ASP A 221 11.02 -8.26 6.10
N PHE A 222 9.82 -8.67 6.55
CA PHE A 222 9.62 -9.89 7.33
C PHE A 222 9.80 -11.14 6.47
N SER A 223 10.98 -11.74 6.51
CA SER A 223 11.30 -13.03 5.90
C SER A 223 11.25 -14.12 6.98
N ILE A 224 10.41 -15.14 6.80
CA ILE A 224 10.35 -16.32 7.69
C ILE A 224 11.74 -16.97 7.83
N TYR A 225 12.55 -16.93 6.77
CA TYR A 225 13.90 -17.45 6.80
C TYR A 225 14.82 -16.70 7.77
N ASN A 226 14.74 -15.37 7.82
CA ASN A 226 15.54 -14.56 8.77
C ASN A 226 15.06 -14.78 10.21
N PHE A 227 13.75 -14.88 10.43
CA PHE A 227 13.20 -15.13 11.76
C PHE A 227 13.55 -16.55 12.25
N ALA A 228 13.45 -17.56 11.38
CA ALA A 228 13.85 -18.92 11.67
C ALA A 228 15.37 -19.03 11.95
N ASN A 229 16.22 -18.37 11.15
CA ASN A 229 17.66 -18.31 11.40
C ASN A 229 17.99 -17.59 12.71
N GLN A 230 17.33 -16.47 13.03
CA GLN A 230 17.55 -15.79 14.31
C GLN A 230 17.15 -16.67 15.51
N ILE A 231 16.09 -17.47 15.39
CA ILE A 231 15.68 -18.42 16.43
C ILE A 231 16.66 -19.61 16.52
N LEU A 232 17.14 -20.12 15.39
CA LEU A 232 18.14 -21.19 15.34
C LEU A 232 19.49 -20.73 15.88
N GLU A 233 19.95 -19.51 15.55
CA GLU A 233 21.16 -18.92 16.11
C GLU A 233 21.03 -18.62 17.60
N LYS A 234 19.86 -18.15 18.07
CA LYS A 234 19.59 -18.00 19.50
C LYS A 234 19.67 -19.33 20.24
N ARG A 235 19.20 -20.43 19.64
CA ARG A 235 19.34 -21.78 20.22
C ARG A 235 20.77 -22.32 20.18
N LYS A 236 21.58 -21.93 19.18
CA LYS A 236 22.98 -22.36 19.09
C LYS A 236 23.91 -21.61 20.05
N LYS A 237 23.52 -20.43 20.54
CA LYS A 237 24.22 -19.67 21.58
C LYS A 237 23.86 -20.08 23.02
N SER A 238 22.86 -20.94 23.21
CA SER A 238 22.39 -21.41 24.53
C SER A 238 22.81 -22.85 24.86
N VAL A 239 23.73 -23.43 24.08
CA VAL A 239 24.39 -24.73 24.30
C VAL A 239 25.88 -24.48 24.35
#